data_AF-A0A0F8YGG0-F1
#
_entry.id   AF-A0A0F8YGG0-F1
#
_cell.length_a   1.000
_cell.length_b   1.000
_cell.length_c   1.000
_cell.angle_alpha   90.00
_cell.angle_beta   90.00
_cell.angle_gamma   90.00
#
_symmetry.space_group_name_H-M   'P 1'
#
loop_
_entity.id
_entity.type
_entity.pdbx_description
1 polymer ?
#
loop_
_entity_poly.entity_id
_entity_poly.type
_entity_poly.pdbx_seq_one_letter_code
_entity_poly.pdbx_strand_id
1 'polypeptide(L)'
;KEALRKLERVDQNLLRVNDILEEVEKRLRSIKYQAGKARNYQTYSERLKELRSLFFLSRYHLLRARRKNQQTELDAGNDRLAAIQTRIGQLDSAQSAAEVESVEQEQTARDTQSRIAVLAGQITTLQERVDMQTKRVKELSEQILVNSHRCEELEAKVDECAKDLATRQVELNQVSCAAEELQQDYDNAREEHAKGVVAITRGEGQLEDEKTGVIDLLRRTAQLHNDVHTIGLRREGLRGEQLRLAGRAEEIAETLKQLLVEHAQEKARLRDTQEVIDDSQKKLDEVKSSSANIIDTEQRLVQELSDAREQRSSLQGRMHTLQEMQERLEGVAEGTRRVLRASRESRLPAIRGMLSDYIETDVEHAHLVEAALAGTEQLLLADSYANVQKAMNELESLLAKGG
;
A
#
# COMPACT_ATOMS: atom_id res chain seq x y z
N LYS A 1 -6.68 -136.32 -244.64
CA LYS A 1 -7.53 -136.25 -243.42
C LYS A 1 -7.08 -135.09 -242.52
N GLU A 2 -7.11 -133.86 -243.03
CA GLU A 2 -6.64 -132.64 -242.30
C GLU A 2 -7.64 -131.46 -242.34
N ALA A 3 -8.74 -131.55 -243.09
CA ALA A 3 -9.69 -130.43 -243.23
C ALA A 3 -10.79 -130.38 -242.14
N LEU A 4 -11.19 -131.52 -241.56
CA LEU A 4 -12.34 -131.59 -240.64
C LEU A 4 -12.03 -131.11 -239.20
N ARG A 5 -10.78 -131.20 -238.73
CA ARG A 5 -10.41 -130.77 -237.36
C ARG A 5 -10.23 -129.26 -237.19
N LYS A 6 -10.21 -128.47 -238.27
CA LYS A 6 -10.10 -127.00 -238.20
C LYS A 6 -11.45 -126.29 -238.10
N LEU A 7 -12.56 -126.95 -238.43
CA LEU A 7 -13.90 -126.34 -238.43
C LEU A 7 -14.57 -126.37 -237.04
N GLU A 8 -14.43 -127.47 -236.29
CA GLU A 8 -14.96 -127.57 -234.90
C GLU A 8 -14.34 -126.57 -233.92
N ARG A 9 -13.08 -126.16 -234.15
CA ARG A 9 -12.41 -125.16 -233.30
C ARG A 9 -12.96 -123.74 -233.48
N VAL A 10 -13.63 -123.44 -234.59
CA VAL A 10 -14.17 -122.09 -234.83
C VAL A 10 -15.54 -121.93 -234.17
N ASP A 11 -16.41 -122.93 -234.26
CA ASP A 11 -17.73 -122.89 -233.61
C ASP A 11 -17.64 -122.84 -232.08
N GLN A 12 -16.68 -123.58 -231.49
CA GLN A 12 -16.43 -123.51 -230.05
C GLN A 12 -15.94 -122.12 -229.60
N ASN A 13 -15.24 -121.38 -230.45
CA ASN A 13 -14.77 -120.04 -230.11
C ASN A 13 -15.89 -118.99 -230.20
N LEU A 14 -16.85 -119.14 -231.11
CA LEU A 14 -17.99 -118.21 -231.22
C LEU A 14 -18.96 -118.32 -230.05
N LEU A 15 -19.24 -119.54 -229.57
CA LEU A 15 -20.04 -119.75 -228.35
C LEU A 15 -19.42 -119.09 -227.12
N ARG A 16 -18.09 -119.14 -227.01
CA ARG A 16 -17.34 -118.60 -225.87
C ARG A 16 -17.33 -117.06 -225.82
N VAL A 17 -17.43 -116.39 -226.97
CA VAL A 17 -17.48 -114.92 -227.01
C VAL A 17 -18.86 -114.39 -226.59
N ASN A 18 -19.94 -115.08 -226.94
CA ASN A 18 -21.30 -114.67 -226.55
C ASN A 18 -21.54 -114.80 -225.03
N ASP A 19 -21.05 -115.87 -224.39
CA ASP A 19 -21.13 -116.00 -222.93
C ASP A 19 -20.36 -114.89 -222.19
N ILE A 20 -19.20 -114.48 -222.72
CA ILE A 20 -18.41 -113.38 -222.13
C ILE A 20 -19.16 -112.05 -222.24
N LEU A 21 -19.88 -111.79 -223.33
CA LEU A 21 -20.65 -110.56 -223.50
C LEU A 21 -21.82 -110.46 -222.50
N GLU A 22 -22.58 -111.53 -222.28
CA GLU A 22 -23.66 -111.53 -221.28
C GLU A 22 -23.14 -111.35 -219.85
N GLU A 23 -21.99 -111.96 -219.52
CA GLU A 23 -21.38 -111.81 -218.20
C GLU A 23 -20.88 -110.37 -217.95
N VAL A 24 -20.32 -109.73 -218.99
CA VAL A 24 -19.87 -108.33 -218.92
C VAL A 24 -21.04 -107.38 -218.73
N GLU A 25 -22.17 -107.58 -219.42
CA GLU A 25 -23.37 -106.75 -219.20
C GLU A 25 -23.98 -106.89 -217.80
N LYS A 26 -23.98 -108.11 -217.24
CA LYS A 26 -24.40 -108.34 -215.84
C LYS A 26 -23.48 -107.63 -214.85
N ARG A 27 -22.16 -107.69 -215.06
CA ARG A 27 -21.17 -106.95 -214.25
C ARG A 27 -21.36 -105.44 -214.40
N LEU A 28 -21.67 -104.93 -215.59
CA LEU A 28 -21.84 -103.49 -215.85
C LEU A 28 -23.10 -102.92 -215.19
N ARG A 29 -24.21 -103.67 -215.14
CA ARG A 29 -25.41 -103.28 -214.36
C ARG A 29 -25.15 -103.25 -212.85
N SER A 30 -24.46 -104.26 -212.33
CA SER A 30 -24.04 -104.31 -210.91
C SER A 30 -23.12 -103.13 -210.54
N ILE A 31 -22.12 -102.84 -211.38
CA ILE A 31 -21.20 -101.71 -211.17
C ILE A 31 -21.92 -100.37 -211.25
N LYS A 32 -22.87 -100.16 -212.19
CA LYS A 32 -23.67 -98.92 -212.24
C LYS A 32 -24.50 -98.74 -210.96
N TYR A 33 -25.11 -99.81 -210.44
CA TYR A 33 -25.85 -99.74 -209.18
C TYR A 33 -24.94 -99.47 -207.97
N GLN A 34 -23.78 -100.13 -207.91
CA GLN A 34 -22.79 -99.90 -206.87
C GLN A 34 -22.20 -98.49 -206.93
N ALA A 35 -21.93 -97.95 -208.13
CA ALA A 35 -21.48 -96.58 -208.34
C ALA A 35 -22.57 -95.56 -207.97
N GLY A 36 -23.84 -95.83 -208.28
CA GLY A 36 -24.98 -95.01 -207.85
C GLY A 36 -25.16 -95.01 -206.33
N LYS A 37 -25.04 -96.18 -205.69
CA LYS A 37 -25.09 -96.32 -204.22
C LYS A 37 -23.91 -95.62 -203.54
N ALA A 38 -22.70 -95.71 -204.11
CA ALA A 38 -21.51 -95.02 -203.61
C ALA A 38 -21.62 -93.50 -203.78
N ARG A 39 -22.09 -93.01 -204.94
CA ARG A 39 -22.39 -91.59 -205.15
C ARG A 39 -23.42 -91.09 -204.14
N ASN A 40 -24.57 -91.76 -204.02
CA ASN A 40 -25.60 -91.39 -203.06
C ASN A 40 -25.07 -91.44 -201.62
N TYR A 41 -24.28 -92.45 -201.25
CA TYR A 41 -23.62 -92.51 -199.94
C TYR A 41 -22.67 -91.35 -199.72
N GLN A 42 -21.87 -90.97 -200.72
CA GLN A 42 -20.96 -89.83 -200.64
C GLN A 42 -21.75 -88.52 -200.48
N THR A 43 -22.77 -88.29 -201.29
CA THR A 43 -23.64 -87.10 -201.19
C THR A 43 -24.35 -87.05 -199.83
N TYR A 44 -24.90 -88.17 -199.34
CA TYR A 44 -25.55 -88.22 -198.03
C TYR A 44 -24.56 -88.10 -196.87
N SER A 45 -23.33 -88.61 -197.01
CA SER A 45 -22.27 -88.50 -195.99
C SER A 45 -21.76 -87.06 -195.89
N GLU A 46 -21.54 -86.39 -197.02
CA GLU A 46 -21.22 -84.97 -197.08
C GLU A 46 -22.35 -84.13 -196.49
N ARG A 47 -23.60 -84.42 -196.87
CA ARG A 47 -24.77 -83.72 -196.32
C ARG A 47 -24.94 -83.96 -194.81
N LEU A 48 -24.67 -85.18 -194.33
CA LEU A 48 -24.69 -85.50 -192.91
C LEU A 48 -23.57 -84.77 -192.15
N LYS A 49 -22.37 -84.64 -192.74
CA LYS A 49 -21.28 -83.83 -192.16
C LYS A 49 -21.69 -82.37 -192.05
N GLU A 50 -22.25 -81.79 -193.11
CA GLU A 50 -22.75 -80.41 -193.09
C GLU A 50 -23.82 -80.21 -192.01
N LEU A 51 -24.83 -81.08 -191.96
CA LEU A 51 -25.90 -81.01 -190.96
C LEU A 51 -25.37 -81.17 -189.52
N ARG A 52 -24.39 -82.06 -189.30
CA ARG A 52 -23.72 -82.21 -188.01
C ARG A 52 -22.94 -80.96 -187.63
N SER A 53 -22.18 -80.38 -188.54
CA SER A 53 -21.43 -79.13 -188.31
C SER A 53 -22.38 -77.98 -187.96
N LEU A 54 -23.49 -77.83 -188.70
CA LEU A 54 -24.53 -76.84 -188.41
C LEU A 54 -25.20 -77.09 -187.06
N PHE A 55 -25.48 -78.34 -186.71
CA PHE A 55 -26.04 -78.71 -185.40
C PHE A 55 -25.06 -78.42 -184.25
N PHE A 56 -23.77 -78.71 -184.41
CA PHE A 56 -22.76 -78.39 -183.39
C PHE A 56 -22.54 -76.88 -183.28
N LEU A 57 -22.58 -76.14 -184.39
CA LEU A 57 -22.47 -74.69 -184.38
C LEU A 57 -23.67 -74.04 -183.68
N SER A 58 -24.90 -74.47 -183.99
CA SER A 58 -26.10 -73.99 -183.31
C SER A 58 -26.10 -74.35 -181.83
N ARG A 59 -25.69 -75.58 -181.47
CA ARG A 59 -25.53 -76.00 -180.07
C ARG A 59 -24.44 -75.23 -179.35
N TYR A 60 -23.34 -74.90 -180.00
CA TYR A 60 -22.28 -74.05 -179.45
C TYR A 60 -22.80 -72.64 -179.16
N HIS A 61 -23.50 -72.01 -180.11
CA HIS A 61 -24.10 -70.69 -179.90
C HIS A 61 -25.13 -70.70 -178.77
N LEU A 62 -25.98 -71.74 -178.69
CA LEU A 62 -26.96 -71.91 -177.61
C LEU A 62 -26.25 -72.06 -176.25
N LEU A 63 -25.24 -72.93 -176.15
CA LEU A 63 -24.48 -73.13 -174.91
C LEU A 63 -23.67 -71.90 -174.53
N ARG A 64 -23.10 -71.18 -175.51
CA ARG A 64 -22.37 -69.93 -175.29
C ARG A 64 -23.31 -68.83 -174.79
N ALA A 65 -24.50 -68.70 -175.37
CA ALA A 65 -25.52 -67.77 -174.89
C ALA A 65 -25.97 -68.13 -173.48
N ARG A 66 -26.24 -69.41 -173.20
CA ARG A 66 -26.63 -69.89 -171.87
C ARG A 66 -25.53 -69.63 -170.83
N ARG A 67 -24.26 -69.92 -171.16
CA ARG A 67 -23.12 -69.61 -170.29
C ARG A 67 -23.00 -68.11 -170.04
N LYS A 68 -23.18 -67.27 -171.08
CA LYS A 68 -23.14 -65.81 -170.92
C LYS A 68 -24.24 -65.34 -169.98
N ASN A 69 -25.46 -65.83 -170.13
CA ASN A 69 -26.59 -65.47 -169.25
C ASN A 69 -26.33 -65.94 -167.80
N GLN A 70 -25.85 -67.17 -167.62
CA GLN A 70 -25.50 -67.68 -166.29
C GLN A 70 -24.35 -66.90 -165.66
N GLN A 71 -23.36 -66.47 -166.45
CA GLN A 71 -22.28 -65.62 -165.96
C GLN A 71 -22.80 -64.25 -165.52
N THR A 72 -23.69 -63.62 -166.31
CA THR A 72 -24.28 -62.34 -165.91
C THR A 72 -25.16 -62.46 -164.66
N GLU A 73 -25.86 -63.58 -164.47
CA GLU A 73 -26.62 -63.86 -163.25
C GLU A 73 -25.70 -64.07 -162.04
N LEU A 74 -24.57 -64.76 -162.24
CA LEU A 74 -23.56 -64.98 -161.20
C LEU A 74 -22.89 -63.66 -160.81
N ASP A 75 -22.47 -62.85 -161.78
CA ASP A 75 -21.85 -61.55 -161.55
C ASP A 75 -22.82 -60.63 -160.79
N ALA A 76 -24.09 -60.55 -161.21
CA ALA A 76 -25.12 -59.78 -160.50
C ALA A 76 -25.40 -60.34 -159.08
N GLY A 77 -25.30 -61.65 -158.89
CA GLY A 77 -25.40 -62.29 -157.58
C GLY A 77 -24.23 -61.91 -156.66
N ASN A 78 -23.01 -61.91 -157.19
CA ASN A 78 -21.81 -61.51 -156.47
C ASN A 78 -21.85 -60.02 -156.09
N ASP A 79 -22.30 -59.15 -157.00
CA ASP A 79 -22.46 -57.72 -156.70
C ASP A 79 -23.48 -57.49 -155.56
N ARG A 80 -24.60 -58.24 -155.57
CA ARG A 80 -25.58 -58.20 -154.46
C ARG A 80 -24.99 -58.73 -153.15
N LEU A 81 -24.22 -59.81 -153.19
CA LEU A 81 -23.55 -60.35 -152.01
C LEU A 81 -22.54 -59.34 -151.43
N ALA A 82 -21.72 -58.71 -152.28
CA ALA A 82 -20.78 -57.69 -151.86
C ALA A 82 -21.48 -56.46 -151.24
N ALA A 83 -22.61 -56.02 -151.83
CA ALA A 83 -23.42 -54.93 -151.29
C ALA A 83 -24.02 -55.29 -149.92
N ILE A 84 -24.55 -56.51 -149.75
CA ILE A 84 -25.09 -56.99 -148.47
C ILE A 84 -23.98 -57.11 -147.44
N GLN A 85 -22.82 -57.67 -147.78
CA GLN A 85 -21.67 -57.77 -146.87
C GLN A 85 -21.18 -56.40 -146.41
N THR A 86 -21.10 -55.43 -147.33
CA THR A 86 -20.76 -54.04 -146.97
C THR A 86 -21.80 -53.45 -146.04
N ARG A 87 -23.09 -53.71 -146.29
CA ARG A 87 -24.17 -53.23 -145.43
C ARG A 87 -24.15 -53.87 -144.05
N ILE A 88 -23.85 -55.16 -143.95
CA ILE A 88 -23.66 -55.86 -142.67
C ILE A 88 -22.49 -55.22 -141.92
N GLY A 89 -21.33 -55.05 -142.55
CA GLY A 89 -20.18 -54.40 -141.90
C GLY A 89 -20.47 -52.98 -141.40
N GLN A 90 -21.26 -52.20 -142.16
CA GLN A 90 -21.73 -50.88 -141.70
C GLN A 90 -22.65 -50.98 -140.48
N LEU A 91 -23.61 -51.91 -140.50
CA LEU A 91 -24.54 -52.11 -139.38
C LEU A 91 -23.82 -52.62 -138.13
N ASP A 92 -22.87 -53.55 -138.27
CA ASP A 92 -22.05 -54.04 -137.16
C ASP A 92 -21.22 -52.91 -136.55
N SER A 93 -20.61 -52.05 -137.38
CA SER A 93 -19.87 -50.88 -136.87
C SER A 93 -20.76 -49.87 -136.15
N ALA A 94 -21.99 -49.66 -136.64
CA ALA A 94 -22.96 -48.77 -135.99
C ALA A 94 -23.49 -49.37 -134.69
N GLN A 95 -23.70 -50.69 -134.64
CA GLN A 95 -24.08 -51.40 -133.42
C GLN A 95 -22.98 -51.28 -132.37
N SER A 96 -21.72 -51.57 -132.72
CA SER A 96 -20.61 -51.44 -131.78
C SER A 96 -20.44 -50.02 -131.27
N ALA A 97 -20.62 -48.99 -132.13
CA ALA A 97 -20.59 -47.60 -131.71
C ALA A 97 -21.71 -47.27 -130.72
N ALA A 98 -22.94 -47.73 -130.98
CA ALA A 98 -24.08 -47.52 -130.10
C ALA A 98 -23.93 -48.28 -128.77
N GLU A 99 -23.32 -49.47 -128.77
CA GLU A 99 -23.02 -50.24 -127.55
C GLU A 99 -22.00 -49.50 -126.68
N VAL A 100 -20.95 -48.92 -127.27
CA VAL A 100 -19.97 -48.10 -126.54
C VAL A 100 -20.64 -46.87 -125.94
N GLU A 101 -21.44 -46.14 -126.73
CA GLU A 101 -22.17 -44.97 -126.25
C GLU A 101 -23.14 -45.32 -125.11
N SER A 102 -23.84 -46.46 -125.20
CA SER A 102 -24.73 -46.94 -124.14
C SER A 102 -23.98 -47.21 -122.83
N VAL A 103 -22.79 -47.84 -122.91
CA VAL A 103 -21.96 -48.10 -121.73
C VAL A 103 -21.45 -46.80 -121.12
N GLU A 104 -21.03 -45.83 -121.93
CA GLU A 104 -20.61 -44.50 -121.44
C GLU A 104 -21.77 -43.77 -120.75
N GLN A 105 -22.96 -43.77 -121.36
CA GLN A 105 -24.17 -43.17 -120.76
C GLN A 105 -24.54 -43.85 -119.45
N GLU A 106 -24.47 -45.19 -119.37
CA GLU A 106 -24.70 -45.91 -118.11
C GLU A 106 -23.68 -45.54 -117.03
N GLN A 107 -22.41 -45.40 -117.38
CA GLN A 107 -21.36 -44.98 -116.43
C GLN A 107 -21.64 -43.57 -115.91
N THR A 108 -21.94 -42.62 -116.79
CA THR A 108 -22.26 -41.24 -116.36
C THR A 108 -23.54 -41.17 -115.52
N ALA A 109 -24.54 -41.99 -115.81
CA ALA A 109 -25.75 -42.11 -115.00
C ALA A 109 -25.45 -42.67 -113.60
N ARG A 110 -24.58 -43.67 -113.48
CA ARG A 110 -24.15 -44.23 -112.19
C ARG A 110 -23.35 -43.21 -111.38
N ASP A 111 -22.44 -42.47 -112.02
CA ASP A 111 -21.63 -41.44 -111.37
C ASP A 111 -22.48 -40.28 -110.86
N THR A 112 -23.43 -39.82 -111.68
CA THR A 112 -24.38 -38.76 -111.28
C THR A 112 -25.28 -39.22 -110.15
N GLN A 113 -25.78 -40.46 -110.18
CA GLN A 113 -26.57 -41.03 -109.09
C GLN A 113 -25.75 -41.14 -107.78
N SER A 114 -24.48 -41.54 -107.88
CA SER A 114 -23.57 -41.56 -106.73
C SER A 114 -23.37 -40.17 -106.13
N ARG A 115 -23.15 -39.15 -106.98
CA ARG A 115 -23.02 -37.75 -106.54
C ARG A 115 -24.30 -37.23 -105.87
N ILE A 116 -25.47 -37.57 -106.42
CA ILE A 116 -26.76 -37.20 -105.82
C ILE A 116 -26.90 -37.82 -104.43
N ALA A 117 -26.56 -39.11 -104.27
CA ALA A 117 -26.64 -39.77 -102.97
C ALA A 117 -25.70 -39.13 -101.93
N VAL A 118 -24.48 -38.78 -102.33
CA VAL A 118 -23.52 -38.08 -101.45
C VAL A 118 -24.05 -36.70 -101.06
N LEU A 119 -24.53 -35.90 -102.02
CA LEU A 119 -25.08 -34.58 -101.76
C LEU A 119 -26.34 -34.66 -100.88
N ALA A 120 -27.21 -35.63 -101.10
CA ALA A 120 -28.39 -35.84 -100.27
C ALA A 120 -28.00 -36.14 -98.82
N GLY A 121 -27.01 -37.01 -98.58
CA GLY A 121 -26.48 -37.27 -97.24
C GLY A 121 -25.83 -36.05 -96.58
N GLN A 122 -25.16 -35.21 -97.36
CA GLN A 122 -24.62 -33.94 -96.86
C GLN A 122 -25.74 -32.95 -96.49
N ILE A 123 -26.81 -32.89 -97.29
CA ILE A 123 -27.97 -32.04 -97.00
C ILE A 123 -28.65 -32.49 -95.70
N THR A 124 -28.88 -33.80 -95.51
CA THR A 124 -29.55 -34.30 -94.30
C THR A 124 -28.71 -34.01 -93.05
N THR A 125 -27.41 -34.26 -93.09
CA THR A 125 -26.51 -33.97 -91.96
C THR A 125 -26.42 -32.47 -91.64
N LEU A 126 -26.43 -31.61 -92.65
CA LEU A 126 -26.49 -30.16 -92.46
C LEU A 126 -27.84 -29.70 -91.90
N GLN A 127 -28.95 -30.29 -92.34
CA GLN A 127 -30.29 -30.00 -91.81
C GLN A 127 -30.40 -30.40 -90.34
N GLU A 128 -29.96 -31.61 -89.96
CA GLU A 128 -29.90 -32.05 -88.56
C GLU A 128 -29.05 -31.11 -87.70
N ARG A 129 -27.91 -30.64 -88.24
CA ARG A 129 -27.05 -29.67 -87.57
C ARG A 129 -27.75 -28.33 -87.41
N VAL A 130 -28.45 -27.83 -88.42
CA VAL A 130 -29.23 -26.58 -88.34
C VAL A 130 -30.32 -26.71 -87.28
N ASP A 131 -31.05 -27.83 -87.24
CA ASP A 131 -32.10 -28.06 -86.24
C ASP A 131 -31.53 -28.11 -84.82
N MET A 132 -30.41 -28.81 -84.61
CA MET A 132 -29.71 -28.85 -83.32
C MET A 132 -29.27 -27.46 -82.88
N GLN A 133 -28.64 -26.69 -83.78
CA GLN A 133 -28.20 -25.32 -83.47
C GLN A 133 -29.37 -24.39 -83.20
N THR A 134 -30.47 -24.53 -83.94
CA THR A 134 -31.68 -23.72 -83.73
C THR A 134 -32.31 -24.00 -82.37
N LYS A 135 -32.39 -25.27 -81.96
CA LYS A 135 -32.82 -25.65 -80.59
C LYS A 135 -31.88 -25.05 -79.55
N ARG A 136 -30.56 -25.13 -79.78
CA ARG A 136 -29.56 -24.58 -78.86
C ARG A 136 -29.68 -23.05 -78.71
N VAL A 137 -29.92 -22.33 -79.80
CA VAL A 137 -30.15 -20.87 -79.77
C VAL A 137 -31.39 -20.55 -78.95
N LYS A 138 -32.49 -21.30 -79.12
CA LYS A 138 -33.70 -21.11 -78.30
C LYS A 138 -33.43 -21.34 -76.82
N GLU A 139 -32.82 -22.46 -76.45
CA GLU A 139 -32.43 -22.75 -75.06
C GLU A 139 -31.55 -21.65 -74.46
N LEU A 140 -30.54 -21.19 -75.19
CA LEU A 140 -29.66 -20.12 -74.72
C LEU A 140 -30.41 -18.77 -74.59
N SER A 141 -31.34 -18.48 -75.49
CA SER A 141 -32.16 -17.26 -75.40
C SER A 141 -33.09 -17.26 -74.19
N GLU A 142 -33.69 -18.41 -73.87
CA GLU A 142 -34.51 -18.58 -72.66
C GLU A 142 -33.64 -18.46 -71.40
N GLN A 143 -32.44 -19.04 -71.39
CA GLN A 143 -31.49 -18.89 -70.28
C GLN A 143 -31.03 -17.44 -70.09
N ILE A 144 -30.79 -16.71 -71.18
CA ILE A 144 -30.44 -15.27 -71.11
C ILE A 144 -31.59 -14.49 -70.47
N LEU A 145 -32.84 -14.76 -70.86
CA LEU A 145 -34.02 -14.05 -70.32
C LEU A 145 -34.26 -14.36 -68.84
N VAL A 146 -34.08 -15.62 -68.43
CA VAL A 146 -34.17 -16.00 -67.00
C VAL A 146 -33.06 -15.34 -66.20
N ASN A 147 -31.83 -15.32 -66.72
CA ASN A 147 -30.71 -14.70 -66.05
C ASN A 147 -30.82 -13.17 -65.99
N SER A 148 -31.36 -12.52 -67.04
CA SER A 148 -31.60 -11.07 -67.01
C SER A 148 -32.61 -10.68 -65.96
N HIS A 149 -33.73 -11.41 -65.85
CA HIS A 149 -34.70 -11.18 -64.78
C HIS A 149 -34.09 -11.43 -63.39
N ARG A 150 -33.26 -12.46 -63.24
CA ARG A 150 -32.56 -12.70 -61.98
C ARG A 150 -31.56 -11.58 -61.65
N CYS A 151 -30.89 -11.00 -62.63
CA CYS A 151 -30.03 -9.84 -62.45
C CYS A 151 -30.84 -8.62 -61.98
N GLU A 152 -31.97 -8.33 -62.64
CA GLU A 152 -32.88 -7.24 -62.24
C GLU A 152 -33.40 -7.42 -60.80
N GLU A 153 -33.80 -8.64 -60.43
CA GLU A 153 -34.22 -8.95 -59.05
C GLU A 153 -33.10 -8.77 -58.03
N LEU A 154 -31.87 -9.16 -58.38
CA LEU A 154 -30.70 -9.00 -57.51
C LEU A 154 -30.30 -7.53 -57.38
N GLU A 155 -30.33 -6.76 -58.47
CA GLU A 155 -30.09 -5.31 -58.45
C GLU A 155 -31.12 -4.59 -57.57
N ALA A 156 -32.41 -4.93 -57.69
CA ALA A 156 -33.45 -4.38 -56.82
C ALA A 156 -33.19 -4.69 -55.33
N LYS A 157 -32.73 -5.90 -55.01
CA LYS A 157 -32.35 -6.28 -53.63
C LYS A 157 -31.11 -5.54 -53.14
N VAL A 158 -30.12 -5.32 -54.01
CA VAL A 158 -28.93 -4.53 -53.66
C VAL A 158 -29.33 -3.08 -53.35
N ASP A 159 -30.22 -2.48 -54.14
CA ASP A 159 -30.73 -1.13 -53.89
C ASP A 159 -31.54 -1.04 -52.59
N GLU A 160 -32.35 -2.05 -52.28
CA GLU A 160 -33.09 -2.15 -51.02
C GLU A 160 -32.12 -2.25 -49.82
N CYS A 161 -31.15 -3.17 -49.89
CA CYS A 161 -30.12 -3.30 -48.85
C CYS A 161 -29.28 -2.03 -48.70
N ALA A 162 -28.99 -1.30 -49.78
CA ALA A 162 -28.25 -0.04 -49.72
C ALA A 162 -29.06 1.05 -49.01
N LYS A 163 -30.37 1.12 -49.26
CA LYS A 163 -31.28 2.03 -48.54
C LYS A 163 -31.36 1.68 -47.06
N ASP A 164 -31.51 0.39 -46.74
CA ASP A 164 -31.52 -0.09 -45.35
C ASP A 164 -30.21 0.20 -44.63
N LEU A 165 -29.06 0.02 -45.29
CA LEU A 165 -27.76 0.35 -44.70
C LEU A 165 -27.65 1.85 -44.43
N ALA A 166 -28.12 2.70 -45.35
CA ALA A 166 -28.13 4.14 -45.16
C ALA A 166 -29.02 4.57 -43.98
N THR A 167 -30.22 3.99 -43.84
CA THR A 167 -31.10 4.28 -42.69
C THR A 167 -30.49 3.82 -41.38
N ARG A 168 -29.93 2.61 -41.33
CA ARG A 168 -29.22 2.10 -40.14
C ARG A 168 -27.99 2.92 -39.78
N GLN A 169 -27.26 3.45 -40.75
CA GLN A 169 -26.12 4.32 -40.47
C GLN A 169 -26.57 5.66 -39.86
N VAL A 170 -27.70 6.22 -40.31
CA VAL A 170 -28.29 7.42 -39.70
C VAL A 170 -28.75 7.13 -38.28
N GLU A 171 -29.44 6.01 -38.04
CA GLU A 171 -29.85 5.59 -36.69
C GLU A 171 -28.64 5.37 -35.78
N LEU A 172 -27.57 4.72 -36.26
CA LEU A 172 -26.33 4.51 -35.50
C LEU A 172 -25.70 5.84 -35.10
N ASN A 173 -25.61 6.80 -36.04
CA ASN A 173 -25.07 8.12 -35.77
C ASN A 173 -25.90 8.86 -34.71
N GLN A 174 -27.24 8.79 -34.79
CA GLN A 174 -28.13 9.39 -33.80
C GLN A 174 -27.92 8.78 -32.41
N VAL A 175 -27.83 7.44 -32.32
CA VAL A 175 -27.58 6.74 -31.05
C VAL A 175 -26.20 7.09 -30.51
N SER A 176 -25.18 7.21 -31.36
CA SER A 176 -23.83 7.60 -30.92
C SER A 176 -23.79 9.02 -30.37
N CYS A 177 -24.45 9.99 -31.01
CA CYS A 177 -24.53 11.35 -30.49
C CYS A 177 -25.28 11.39 -29.15
N ALA A 178 -26.42 10.68 -29.05
CA ALA A 178 -27.16 10.60 -27.79
C ALA A 178 -26.36 9.93 -26.66
N ALA A 179 -25.52 8.93 -26.99
CA ALA A 179 -24.64 8.30 -26.02
C ALA A 179 -23.50 9.22 -25.57
N GLU A 180 -22.92 10.01 -26.49
CA GLU A 180 -21.92 11.02 -26.17
C GLU A 180 -22.48 12.13 -25.28
N GLU A 181 -23.69 12.63 -25.58
CA GLU A 181 -24.41 13.61 -24.75
C GLU A 181 -24.66 13.04 -23.35
N LEU A 182 -25.19 11.82 -23.25
CA LEU A 182 -25.47 11.19 -21.95
C LEU A 182 -24.20 10.92 -21.14
N GLN A 183 -23.09 10.57 -21.81
CA GLN A 183 -21.79 10.40 -21.18
C GLN A 183 -21.27 11.74 -20.61
N GLN A 184 -21.43 12.82 -21.37
CA GLN A 184 -21.03 14.16 -20.93
C GLN A 184 -21.88 14.63 -19.73
N ASP A 185 -23.18 14.37 -19.75
CA ASP A 185 -24.08 14.65 -18.62
C ASP A 185 -23.71 13.82 -17.39
N TYR A 186 -23.35 12.55 -17.57
CA TYR A 186 -22.87 11.68 -16.49
C TYR A 186 -21.57 12.22 -15.87
N ASP A 187 -20.60 12.61 -16.68
CA ASP A 187 -19.32 13.13 -16.20
C ASP A 187 -19.50 14.47 -15.47
N ASN A 188 -20.38 15.36 -15.96
CA ASN A 188 -20.76 16.59 -15.28
C ASN A 188 -21.41 16.31 -13.92
N ALA A 189 -22.39 15.41 -13.86
CA ALA A 189 -23.05 15.02 -12.61
C ALA A 189 -22.07 14.37 -11.62
N ARG A 190 -21.11 13.59 -12.12
CA ARG A 190 -20.06 12.97 -11.31
C ARG A 190 -19.10 14.01 -10.72
N GLU A 191 -18.72 15.03 -11.49
CA GLU A 191 -17.92 16.15 -10.98
C GLU A 191 -18.67 16.96 -9.91
N GLU A 192 -19.95 17.25 -10.13
CA GLU A 192 -20.79 17.93 -9.14
C GLU A 192 -20.91 17.11 -7.86
N HIS A 193 -21.14 15.80 -7.98
CA HIS A 193 -21.17 14.90 -6.83
C HIS A 193 -19.83 14.90 -6.09
N ALA A 194 -18.69 14.83 -6.80
CA ALA A 194 -17.37 14.88 -6.17
C ALA A 194 -17.14 16.21 -5.42
N LYS A 195 -17.53 17.35 -6.02
CA LYS A 195 -17.49 18.67 -5.36
C LYS A 195 -18.38 18.69 -4.10
N GLY A 196 -19.58 18.09 -4.19
CA GLY A 196 -20.49 17.93 -3.06
C GLY A 196 -19.90 17.12 -1.91
N VAL A 197 -19.28 15.97 -2.20
CA VAL A 197 -18.62 15.12 -1.20
C VAL A 197 -17.46 15.86 -0.50
N VAL A 198 -16.66 16.61 -1.25
CA VAL A 198 -15.58 17.44 -0.68
C VAL A 198 -16.14 18.55 0.21
N ALA A 199 -17.26 19.18 -0.18
CA ALA A 199 -17.93 20.18 0.65
C ALA A 199 -18.50 19.59 1.94
N ILE A 200 -19.12 18.41 1.87
CA ILE A 200 -19.66 17.69 3.03
C ILE A 200 -18.54 17.33 4.00
N THR A 201 -17.48 16.67 3.53
CA THR A 201 -16.33 16.27 4.37
C THR A 201 -15.64 17.46 5.01
N ARG A 202 -15.53 18.59 4.30
CA ARG A 202 -15.05 19.86 4.89
C ARG A 202 -16.00 20.38 5.99
N GLY A 203 -17.30 20.34 5.76
CA GLY A 203 -18.31 20.74 6.75
C GLY A 203 -18.30 19.85 7.99
N GLU A 204 -18.15 18.53 7.81
CA GLU A 204 -17.99 17.56 8.91
C GLU A 204 -16.72 17.83 9.71
N GLY A 205 -15.59 18.11 9.04
CA GLY A 205 -14.34 18.49 9.72
C GLY A 205 -14.49 19.77 10.55
N GLN A 206 -15.10 20.81 9.98
CA GLN A 206 -15.39 22.05 10.72
C GLN A 206 -16.32 21.81 11.91
N LEU A 207 -17.33 20.95 11.76
CA LEU A 207 -18.24 20.60 12.84
C LEU A 207 -17.52 19.87 13.99
N GLU A 208 -16.63 18.93 13.67
CA GLU A 208 -15.84 18.23 14.69
C GLU A 208 -14.82 19.16 15.38
N ASP A 209 -14.19 20.07 14.64
CA ASP A 209 -13.31 21.09 15.21
C ASP A 209 -14.08 22.00 16.19
N GLU A 210 -15.26 22.49 15.78
CA GLU A 210 -16.14 23.30 16.64
C GLU A 210 -16.63 22.52 17.87
N LYS A 211 -17.01 21.24 17.72
CA LYS A 211 -17.36 20.38 18.86
C LYS A 211 -16.20 20.25 19.83
N THR A 212 -14.99 20.04 19.32
CA THR A 212 -13.78 19.93 20.14
C THR A 212 -13.52 21.24 20.87
N GLY A 213 -13.66 22.38 20.19
CA GLY A 213 -13.60 23.71 20.78
C GLY A 213 -14.63 23.94 21.89
N VAL A 214 -15.88 23.50 21.70
CA VAL A 214 -16.93 23.57 22.73
C VAL A 214 -16.58 22.71 23.95
N ILE A 215 -16.05 21.50 23.74
CA ILE A 215 -15.61 20.62 24.84
C ILE A 215 -14.46 21.26 25.63
N ASP A 216 -13.48 21.86 24.95
CA ASP A 216 -12.37 22.56 25.58
C ASP A 216 -12.83 23.79 26.37
N LEU A 217 -13.77 24.56 25.81
CA LEU A 217 -14.41 25.67 26.52
C LEU A 217 -15.16 25.17 27.76
N LEU A 218 -15.95 24.10 27.66
CA LEU A 218 -16.62 23.50 28.83
C LEU A 218 -15.62 23.07 29.90
N ARG A 219 -14.50 22.43 29.51
CA ARG A 219 -13.44 22.02 30.42
C ARG A 219 -12.77 23.22 31.09
N ARG A 220 -12.46 24.27 30.32
CA ARG A 220 -11.92 25.55 30.82
C ARG A 220 -12.89 26.20 31.81
N THR A 221 -14.18 26.18 31.49
CA THR A 221 -15.24 26.75 32.33
C THR A 221 -15.37 25.99 33.64
N ALA A 222 -15.34 24.64 33.59
CA ALA A 222 -15.36 23.81 34.79
C ALA A 222 -14.10 24.01 35.66
N GLN A 223 -12.93 24.15 35.03
CA GLN A 223 -11.68 24.42 35.75
C GLN A 223 -11.72 25.80 36.42
N LEU A 224 -12.13 26.85 35.69
CA LEU A 224 -12.31 28.18 36.26
C LEU A 224 -13.36 28.19 37.37
N HIS A 225 -14.46 27.46 37.22
CA HIS A 225 -15.47 27.33 38.27
C HIS A 225 -14.89 26.67 39.53
N ASN A 226 -14.10 25.61 39.37
CA ASN A 226 -13.40 24.97 40.49
C ASN A 226 -12.39 25.92 41.13
N ASP A 227 -11.60 26.64 40.33
CA ASP A 227 -10.63 27.62 40.83
C ASP A 227 -11.34 28.74 41.61
N VAL A 228 -12.44 29.28 41.09
CA VAL A 228 -13.28 30.28 41.77
C VAL A 228 -13.82 29.71 43.08
N HIS A 229 -14.28 28.46 43.10
CA HIS A 229 -14.76 27.80 44.30
C HIS A 229 -13.65 27.61 45.35
N THR A 230 -12.47 27.14 44.94
CA THR A 230 -11.30 26.96 45.84
C THR A 230 -10.82 28.31 46.39
N ILE A 231 -10.77 29.35 45.56
CA ILE A 231 -10.44 30.71 45.99
C ILE A 231 -11.52 31.24 46.93
N GLY A 232 -12.80 30.95 46.67
CA GLY A 232 -13.93 31.27 47.53
C GLY A 232 -13.78 30.67 48.93
N LEU A 233 -13.54 29.36 49.01
CA LEU A 233 -13.28 28.65 50.26
C LEU A 233 -12.05 29.20 50.99
N ARG A 234 -10.97 29.49 50.26
CA ARG A 234 -9.75 30.09 50.84
C ARG A 234 -10.02 31.48 51.40
N ARG A 235 -10.83 32.28 50.72
CA ARG A 235 -11.25 33.61 51.18
C ARG A 235 -12.12 33.50 52.44
N GLU A 236 -13.04 32.55 52.49
CA GLU A 236 -13.85 32.30 53.69
C GLU A 236 -13.01 31.82 54.88
N GLY A 237 -12.05 30.91 54.64
CA GLY A 237 -11.09 30.46 55.65
C GLY A 237 -10.24 31.60 56.20
N LEU A 238 -9.67 32.43 55.32
CA LEU A 238 -8.90 33.62 55.72
C LEU A 238 -9.76 34.65 56.47
N ARG A 239 -11.03 34.82 56.08
CA ARG A 239 -11.97 35.70 56.78
C ARG A 239 -12.30 35.15 58.17
N GLY A 240 -12.45 33.83 58.31
CA GLY A 240 -12.61 33.16 59.59
C GLY A 240 -11.37 33.31 60.48
N GLU A 241 -10.16 33.16 59.93
CA GLU A 241 -8.91 33.42 60.64
C GLU A 241 -8.80 34.88 61.07
N GLN A 242 -9.15 35.82 60.21
CA GLN A 242 -9.16 37.25 60.54
C GLN A 242 -10.13 37.56 61.69
N LEU A 243 -11.35 37.02 61.66
CA LEU A 243 -12.32 37.16 62.75
C LEU A 243 -11.80 36.57 64.06
N ARG A 244 -11.19 35.38 64.01
CA ARG A 244 -10.60 34.72 65.19
C ARG A 244 -9.40 35.51 65.74
N LEU A 245 -8.54 36.03 64.88
CA LEU A 245 -7.39 36.85 65.28
C LEU A 245 -7.84 38.21 65.83
N ALA A 246 -8.88 38.81 65.25
CA ALA A 246 -9.48 40.03 65.78
C ALA A 246 -10.10 39.80 67.18
N GLY A 247 -10.85 38.70 67.36
CA GLY A 247 -11.38 38.32 68.67
C GLY A 247 -10.26 38.04 69.69
N ARG A 248 -9.20 37.32 69.30
CA ARG A 248 -8.01 37.13 70.16
C ARG A 248 -7.29 38.44 70.46
N ALA A 249 -7.22 39.37 69.52
CA ALA A 249 -6.61 40.67 69.75
C ALA A 249 -7.44 41.50 70.74
N GLU A 250 -8.78 41.43 70.69
CA GLU A 250 -9.67 42.03 71.68
C GLU A 250 -9.51 41.37 73.07
N GLU A 251 -9.46 40.04 73.14
CA GLU A 251 -9.19 39.32 74.40
C GLU A 251 -7.82 39.68 74.98
N ILE A 252 -6.77 39.75 74.14
CA ILE A 252 -5.43 40.18 74.56
C ILE A 252 -5.44 41.65 74.99
N ALA A 253 -6.19 42.52 74.31
CA ALA A 253 -6.29 43.93 74.70
C ALA A 253 -7.01 44.10 76.05
N GLU A 254 -8.08 43.34 76.31
CA GLU A 254 -8.77 43.36 77.60
C GLU A 254 -7.92 42.75 78.73
N THR A 255 -7.26 41.61 78.49
CA THR A 255 -6.32 41.05 79.48
C THR A 255 -5.13 41.97 79.73
N LEU A 256 -4.61 42.67 78.72
CA LEU A 256 -3.56 43.68 78.89
C LEU A 256 -4.06 44.88 79.71
N LYS A 257 -5.29 45.37 79.48
CA LYS A 257 -5.89 46.42 80.31
C LYS A 257 -6.01 45.97 81.77
N GLN A 258 -6.50 44.75 82.00
CA GLN A 258 -6.62 44.18 83.35
C GLN A 258 -5.25 44.08 84.03
N LEU A 259 -4.24 43.53 83.33
CA LEU A 259 -2.87 43.43 83.82
C LEU A 259 -2.22 44.80 84.08
N LEU A 260 -2.53 45.83 83.29
CA LEU A 260 -2.04 47.19 83.53
C LEU A 260 -2.70 47.82 84.76
N VAL A 261 -3.98 47.54 85.01
CA VAL A 261 -4.68 47.94 86.24
C VAL A 261 -4.09 47.22 87.45
N GLU A 262 -3.88 45.90 87.36
CA GLU A 262 -3.22 45.11 88.40
C GLU A 262 -1.79 45.59 88.65
N HIS A 263 -1.01 45.86 87.58
CA HIS A 263 0.34 46.39 87.71
C HIS A 263 0.32 47.78 88.36
N ALA A 264 -0.63 48.66 88.03
CA ALA A 264 -0.75 49.97 88.67
C ALA A 264 -1.11 49.83 90.16
N GLN A 265 -1.99 48.89 90.52
CA GLN A 265 -2.35 48.59 91.90
C GLN A 265 -1.17 48.01 92.69
N GLU A 266 -0.44 47.05 92.13
CA GLU A 266 0.75 46.47 92.77
C GLU A 266 1.90 47.47 92.86
N LYS A 267 2.05 48.38 91.88
CA LYS A 267 3.06 49.44 91.94
C LYS A 267 2.71 50.53 92.96
N ALA A 268 1.41 50.79 93.18
CA ALA A 268 0.95 51.65 94.26
C ALA A 268 1.18 51.00 95.62
N ARG A 269 0.81 49.72 95.79
CA ARG A 269 1.11 48.93 96.99
C ARG A 269 2.61 48.89 97.27
N LEU A 270 3.43 48.69 96.24
CA LEU A 270 4.88 48.66 96.38
C LEU A 270 5.45 50.03 96.81
N ARG A 271 4.91 51.15 96.29
CA ARG A 271 5.25 52.50 96.78
C ARG A 271 4.82 52.71 98.23
N ASP A 272 3.60 52.34 98.60
CA ASP A 272 3.10 52.48 99.97
C ASP A 272 3.93 51.63 100.93
N THR A 273 4.29 50.40 100.56
CA THR A 273 5.19 49.56 101.37
C THR A 273 6.61 50.11 101.41
N GLN A 274 7.10 50.75 100.34
CA GLN A 274 8.43 51.35 100.32
C GLN A 274 8.48 52.60 101.19
N GLU A 275 7.43 53.43 101.21
CA GLU A 275 7.32 54.57 102.13
C GLU A 275 7.24 54.11 103.58
N VAL A 276 6.50 53.04 103.89
CA VAL A 276 6.45 52.44 105.23
C VAL A 276 7.80 51.84 105.64
N ILE A 277 8.53 51.20 104.71
CA ILE A 277 9.88 50.66 104.95
C ILE A 277 10.88 51.79 105.16
N ASP A 278 10.88 52.83 104.32
CA ASP A 278 11.79 53.98 104.43
C ASP A 278 11.53 54.76 105.74
N ASP A 279 10.25 54.92 106.15
CA ASP A 279 9.89 55.57 107.41
C ASP A 279 10.25 54.70 108.63
N SER A 280 10.11 53.38 108.51
CA SER A 280 10.56 52.43 109.55
C SER A 280 12.08 52.37 109.66
N GLN A 281 12.82 52.45 108.54
CA GLN A 281 14.28 52.47 108.53
C GLN A 281 14.85 53.77 109.09
N LYS A 282 14.25 54.92 108.79
CA LYS A 282 14.60 56.20 109.44
C LYS A 282 14.41 56.14 110.96
N LYS A 283 13.26 55.63 111.42
CA LYS A 283 13.01 55.41 112.86
C LYS A 283 13.99 54.42 113.48
N LEU A 284 14.37 53.36 112.76
CA LEU A 284 15.27 52.32 113.25
C LEU A 284 16.74 52.81 113.30
N ASP A 285 17.16 53.67 112.38
CA ASP A 285 18.49 54.29 112.38
C ASP A 285 18.61 55.43 113.43
N GLU A 286 17.53 56.17 113.68
CA GLU A 286 17.44 57.10 114.83
C GLU A 286 17.51 56.36 116.18
N VAL A 287 16.84 55.23 116.30
CA VAL A 287 16.90 54.37 117.51
C VAL A 287 18.27 53.69 117.66
N LYS A 288 18.90 53.26 116.56
CA LYS A 288 20.25 52.67 116.61
C LYS A 288 21.34 53.69 116.96
N SER A 289 21.29 54.89 116.41
CA SER A 289 22.27 55.94 116.72
C SER A 289 22.12 56.45 118.16
N SER A 290 20.89 56.61 118.64
CA SER A 290 20.64 56.93 120.05
C SER A 290 21.05 55.79 120.99
N SER A 291 20.77 54.52 120.64
CA SER A 291 21.21 53.36 121.43
C SER A 291 22.73 53.20 121.45
N ALA A 292 23.43 53.45 120.34
CA ALA A 292 24.90 53.37 120.30
C ALA A 292 25.53 54.44 121.19
N ASN A 293 25.01 55.68 121.17
CA ASN A 293 25.47 56.73 122.07
C ASN A 293 25.21 56.41 123.55
N ILE A 294 24.05 55.81 123.87
CA ILE A 294 23.71 55.43 125.25
C ILE A 294 24.63 54.31 125.75
N ILE A 295 24.89 53.27 124.94
CA ILE A 295 25.77 52.16 125.32
C ILE A 295 27.21 52.63 125.55
N ASP A 296 27.72 53.54 124.72
CA ASP A 296 29.09 54.08 124.87
C ASP A 296 29.21 54.95 126.15
N THR A 297 28.17 55.72 126.47
CA THR A 297 28.11 56.48 127.73
C THR A 297 27.98 55.59 128.96
N GLU A 298 27.22 54.50 128.86
CA GLU A 298 27.03 53.54 129.95
C GLU A 298 28.33 52.79 130.27
N GLN A 299 29.05 52.31 129.26
CA GLN A 299 30.33 51.62 129.45
C GLN A 299 31.38 52.51 130.11
N ARG A 300 31.44 53.79 129.72
CA ARG A 300 32.38 54.75 130.32
C ARG A 300 32.06 55.05 131.78
N LEU A 301 30.77 55.22 132.13
CA LEU A 301 30.32 55.47 133.51
C LEU A 301 30.51 54.26 134.43
N VAL A 302 30.34 53.03 133.93
CA VAL A 302 30.59 51.81 134.70
C VAL A 302 32.07 51.69 135.09
N GLN A 303 32.98 52.09 134.20
CA GLN A 303 34.42 52.02 134.42
C GLN A 303 34.91 53.11 135.40
N GLU A 304 34.38 54.33 135.30
CA GLU A 304 34.65 55.40 136.27
C GLU A 304 34.14 55.03 137.69
N LEU A 305 33.05 54.25 137.78
CA LEU A 305 32.45 53.82 139.04
C LEU A 305 33.19 52.63 139.70
N SER A 306 33.86 51.77 138.93
CA SER A 306 34.71 50.71 139.49
C SER A 306 35.96 51.29 140.15
N ASP A 307 36.62 52.24 139.51
CA ASP A 307 37.89 52.81 139.98
C ASP A 307 37.68 53.63 141.27
N ALA A 308 36.59 54.38 141.35
CA ALA A 308 36.23 55.15 142.55
C ALA A 308 35.87 54.25 143.76
N ARG A 309 35.27 53.07 143.51
CA ARG A 309 34.95 52.11 144.58
C ARG A 309 36.21 51.46 145.18
N GLU A 310 37.20 51.16 144.35
CA GLU A 310 38.44 50.53 144.78
C GLU A 310 39.29 51.48 145.65
N GLN A 311 39.36 52.77 145.29
CA GLN A 311 40.05 53.80 146.08
C GLN A 311 39.42 54.01 147.46
N ARG A 312 38.08 53.98 147.56
CA ARG A 312 37.39 54.16 148.84
C ARG A 312 37.67 53.03 149.82
N SER A 313 37.69 51.79 149.35
CA SER A 313 37.94 50.62 150.20
C SER A 313 39.37 50.58 150.76
N SER A 314 40.37 51.05 150.03
CA SER A 314 41.78 51.02 150.51
C SER A 314 42.05 52.04 151.63
N LEU A 315 41.47 53.25 151.53
CA LEU A 315 41.63 54.31 152.53
C LEU A 315 40.90 53.98 153.85
N GLN A 316 39.72 53.36 153.75
CA GLN A 316 38.92 53.01 154.92
C GLN A 316 39.56 51.88 155.75
N GLY A 317 40.26 50.94 155.11
CA GLY A 317 41.04 49.90 155.79
C GLY A 317 42.22 50.45 156.59
N ARG A 318 42.92 51.46 156.05
CA ARG A 318 44.14 52.03 156.66
C ARG A 318 43.85 52.86 157.91
N MET A 319 42.72 53.57 157.93
CA MET A 319 42.29 54.35 159.10
C MET A 319 42.00 53.44 160.30
N HIS A 320 41.33 52.31 160.08
CA HIS A 320 40.91 51.41 161.15
C HIS A 320 42.11 50.78 161.88
N THR A 321 43.14 50.36 161.12
CA THR A 321 44.37 49.78 161.70
C THR A 321 45.14 50.75 162.61
N LEU A 322 45.15 52.05 162.30
CA LEU A 322 45.90 53.04 163.10
C LEU A 322 45.21 53.36 164.44
N GLN A 323 43.87 53.34 164.46
CA GLN A 323 43.10 53.52 165.70
C GLN A 323 43.29 52.36 166.69
N GLU A 324 43.31 51.12 166.19
CA GLU A 324 43.49 49.95 167.07
C GLU A 324 44.86 49.93 167.78
N MET A 325 45.92 50.42 167.13
CA MET A 325 47.26 50.49 167.73
C MET A 325 47.32 51.50 168.90
N GLN A 326 46.61 52.63 168.77
CA GLN A 326 46.59 53.68 169.78
C GLN A 326 45.83 53.27 171.05
N GLU A 327 44.69 52.57 170.90
CA GLU A 327 43.90 52.10 172.06
C GLU A 327 44.64 51.04 172.89
N ARG A 328 45.47 50.22 172.25
CA ARG A 328 46.24 49.16 172.92
C ARG A 328 47.46 49.66 173.68
N LEU A 329 47.80 50.95 173.54
CA LEU A 329 48.99 51.58 174.14
C LEU A 329 50.27 50.80 173.79
N GLU A 330 50.36 50.35 172.52
CA GLU A 330 51.57 49.72 171.99
C GLU A 330 52.74 50.73 171.99
N GLY A 331 53.89 50.34 172.54
CA GLY A 331 55.08 51.21 172.66
C GLY A 331 55.36 51.78 174.06
N VAL A 332 54.41 51.71 175.00
CA VAL A 332 54.59 52.20 176.39
C VAL A 332 55.19 51.12 177.29
N ALA A 333 56.09 51.45 178.22
CA ALA A 333 56.68 50.45 179.14
C ALA A 333 55.63 49.77 180.06
N GLU A 334 55.86 48.52 180.42
CA GLU A 334 54.85 47.65 181.04
C GLU A 334 54.41 48.13 182.44
N GLY A 335 55.35 48.64 183.25
CA GLY A 335 55.04 49.21 184.56
C GLY A 335 54.08 50.42 184.45
N THR A 336 54.36 51.31 183.50
CA THR A 336 53.56 52.51 183.22
C THR A 336 52.17 52.16 182.68
N ARG A 337 52.07 51.13 181.83
CA ARG A 337 50.80 50.58 181.33
C ARG A 337 49.89 50.05 182.45
N ARG A 338 50.45 49.35 183.45
CA ARG A 338 49.67 48.83 184.60
C ARG A 338 49.14 49.96 185.48
N VAL A 339 49.93 51.01 185.70
CA VAL A 339 49.51 52.17 186.48
C VAL A 339 48.45 53.00 185.73
N LEU A 340 48.58 53.19 184.42
CA LEU A 340 47.58 53.88 183.59
C LEU A 340 46.26 53.11 183.47
N ARG A 341 46.29 51.77 183.38
CA ARG A 341 45.08 50.94 183.43
C ARG A 341 44.38 51.04 184.80
N ALA A 342 45.14 50.95 185.89
CA ALA A 342 44.59 51.10 187.24
C ALA A 342 44.02 52.50 187.51
N SER A 343 44.57 53.56 186.88
CA SER A 343 44.04 54.93 186.91
C SER A 343 42.74 55.05 186.09
N ARG A 344 42.67 54.50 184.86
CA ARG A 344 41.43 54.47 184.04
C ARG A 344 40.30 53.65 184.68
N GLU A 345 40.61 52.64 185.49
CA GLU A 345 39.67 51.89 186.34
C GLU A 345 39.30 52.60 187.66
N SER A 346 39.73 53.85 187.87
CA SER A 346 39.45 54.69 189.06
C SER A 346 40.00 54.18 190.40
N ARG A 347 41.00 53.27 190.40
CA ARG A 347 41.63 52.78 191.66
C ARG A 347 42.70 53.72 192.20
N LEU A 348 43.38 54.47 191.33
CA LEU A 348 44.44 55.42 191.71
C LEU A 348 44.07 56.85 191.24
N PRO A 349 43.19 57.57 191.95
CA PRO A 349 42.69 58.88 191.51
C PRO A 349 43.73 60.00 191.56
N ALA A 350 44.92 59.76 192.11
CA ALA A 350 45.99 60.76 192.22
C ALA A 350 46.85 60.94 190.95
N ILE A 351 46.72 60.04 189.95
CA ILE A 351 47.55 60.01 188.73
C ILE A 351 46.69 60.39 187.52
N ARG A 352 47.08 61.44 186.77
CA ARG A 352 46.30 62.05 185.67
C ARG A 352 46.58 61.50 184.27
N GLY A 353 47.76 60.94 184.03
CA GLY A 353 48.18 60.46 182.71
C GLY A 353 49.70 60.53 182.51
N MET A 354 50.16 60.20 181.30
CA MET A 354 51.55 60.44 180.90
C MET A 354 51.72 61.86 180.38
N LEU A 355 52.94 62.37 180.49
CA LEU A 355 53.28 63.70 179.98
C LEU A 355 52.98 63.83 178.47
N SER A 356 53.21 62.78 177.67
CA SER A 356 52.97 62.77 176.21
C SER A 356 51.51 63.01 175.82
N ASP A 357 50.55 62.67 176.69
CA ASP A 357 49.13 62.87 176.42
C ASP A 357 48.71 64.36 176.50
N TYR A 358 49.58 65.24 176.98
CA TYR A 358 49.29 66.66 177.21
C TYR A 358 50.11 67.61 176.32
N ILE A 359 50.77 67.08 175.28
CA ILE A 359 51.55 67.85 174.33
C ILE A 359 51.04 67.57 172.91
N GLU A 360 50.53 68.58 172.21
CA GLU A 360 50.02 68.49 170.84
C GLU A 360 50.95 69.20 169.86
N THR A 361 51.22 68.57 168.70
CA THR A 361 52.16 69.06 167.67
C THR A 361 51.70 68.63 166.27
N ASP A 362 52.08 69.36 165.24
CA ASP A 362 51.86 69.02 163.83
C ASP A 362 52.86 67.95 163.32
N VAL A 363 52.46 67.20 162.29
CA VAL A 363 53.18 66.01 161.81
C VAL A 363 54.62 66.33 161.37
N GLU A 364 54.85 67.54 160.86
CA GLU A 364 56.18 67.98 160.43
C GLU A 364 57.15 68.25 161.59
N HIS A 365 56.68 68.57 162.79
CA HIS A 365 57.56 68.91 163.93
C HIS A 365 57.60 67.84 165.02
N ALA A 366 56.78 66.79 164.92
CA ALA A 366 56.65 65.72 165.92
C ALA A 366 58.01 65.11 166.35
N HIS A 367 58.93 64.93 165.41
CA HIS A 367 60.25 64.33 165.66
C HIS A 367 61.21 65.22 166.46
N LEU A 368 61.04 66.55 166.40
CA LEU A 368 61.80 67.50 167.23
C LEU A 368 61.32 67.50 168.68
N VAL A 369 60.01 67.35 168.89
CA VAL A 369 59.40 67.30 170.23
C VAL A 369 59.74 65.99 170.93
N GLU A 370 59.71 64.86 170.21
CA GLU A 370 60.16 63.56 170.71
C GLU A 370 61.64 63.59 171.13
N ALA A 371 62.51 64.20 170.32
CA ALA A 371 63.93 64.32 170.65
C ALA A 371 64.20 65.19 171.90
N ALA A 372 63.41 66.25 172.14
CA ALA A 372 63.59 67.15 173.28
C ALA A 372 63.15 66.52 174.62
N LEU A 373 62.21 65.58 174.58
CA LEU A 373 61.72 64.87 175.77
C LEU A 373 62.72 63.81 176.27
N ALA A 374 63.71 63.39 175.48
CA ALA A 374 64.88 62.63 175.91
C ALA A 374 64.63 61.54 176.97
N GLY A 375 63.61 60.70 176.76
CA GLY A 375 63.26 59.59 177.66
C GLY A 375 62.39 59.95 178.87
N THR A 376 61.87 61.18 178.92
CA THR A 376 60.94 61.64 179.97
C THR A 376 59.45 61.56 179.57
N GLU A 377 59.15 61.15 178.33
CA GLU A 377 57.77 61.06 177.79
C GLU A 377 56.83 60.11 178.55
N GLN A 378 57.38 59.12 179.25
CA GLN A 378 56.61 58.15 180.05
C GLN A 378 56.47 58.53 181.52
N LEU A 379 56.88 59.73 181.94
CA LEU A 379 56.67 60.19 183.31
C LEU A 379 55.19 60.41 183.60
N LEU A 380 54.77 59.95 184.77
CA LEU A 380 53.38 60.05 185.23
C LEU A 380 53.19 61.34 186.02
N LEU A 381 52.19 62.13 185.59
CA LEU A 381 51.80 63.37 186.26
C LEU A 381 50.84 63.07 187.41
N ALA A 382 51.08 63.69 188.56
CA ALA A 382 50.25 63.56 189.75
C ALA A 382 49.86 64.93 190.33
N ASP A 383 48.65 65.03 190.89
CA ASP A 383 48.06 66.30 191.34
C ASP A 383 48.75 66.90 192.59
N SER A 384 49.37 66.07 193.44
CA SER A 384 50.11 66.50 194.65
C SER A 384 50.94 65.36 195.26
N TYR A 385 52.17 65.64 195.71
CA TYR A 385 53.07 64.66 196.37
C TYR A 385 52.44 63.99 197.60
N ALA A 386 51.59 64.72 198.34
CA ALA A 386 50.86 64.19 199.49
C ALA A 386 49.84 63.10 199.08
N ASN A 387 49.26 63.21 197.89
CA ASN A 387 48.30 62.23 197.38
C ASN A 387 49.00 60.98 196.86
N VAL A 388 50.21 61.11 196.30
CA VAL A 388 51.05 59.98 195.87
C VAL A 388 51.50 59.15 197.08
N GLN A 389 51.91 59.79 198.19
CA GLN A 389 52.27 59.08 199.42
C GLN A 389 51.10 58.32 200.05
N LYS A 390 49.87 58.84 199.97
CA LYS A 390 48.66 58.13 200.46
C LYS A 390 48.34 56.87 199.66
N ALA A 391 48.73 56.83 198.38
CA ALA A 391 48.48 55.71 197.46
C ALA A 391 49.69 54.76 197.32
N MET A 392 50.75 54.97 198.12
CA MET A 392 52.03 54.28 197.97
C MET A 392 51.94 52.77 198.23
N ASN A 393 51.12 52.35 199.20
CA ASN A 393 50.85 50.93 199.45
C ASN A 393 50.09 50.25 198.29
N GLU A 394 49.21 50.98 197.59
CA GLU A 394 48.50 50.44 196.43
C GLU A 394 49.41 50.36 195.19
N LEU A 395 50.26 51.37 194.99
CA LEU A 395 51.27 51.40 193.93
C LEU A 395 52.26 50.23 194.04
N GLU A 396 52.79 49.97 195.25
CA GLU A 396 53.67 48.82 195.48
C GLU A 396 52.96 47.49 195.22
N SER A 397 51.68 47.36 195.59
CA SER A 397 50.92 46.13 195.34
C SER A 397 50.67 45.86 193.85
N LEU A 398 50.49 46.91 193.04
CA LEU A 398 50.25 46.84 191.60
C LEU A 398 51.53 46.61 190.82
N LEU A 399 52.66 47.10 191.33
CA LEU A 399 53.98 46.86 190.78
C LEU A 399 54.54 45.48 191.18
N ALA A 400 54.18 44.94 192.36
CA ALA A 400 54.65 43.64 192.85
C ALA A 400 53.95 42.41 192.24
N LYS A 401 52.80 42.60 191.59
CA LYS A 401 52.00 41.50 191.01
C LYS A 401 52.33 41.13 189.57
N GLY A 402 53.46 41.57 189.04
CA GLY A 402 53.97 40.96 187.83
C GLY A 402 55.41 41.34 187.60
N GLY A 403 56.23 40.30 187.39
CA GLY A 403 57.40 40.45 186.55
C GLY A 403 57.04 40.90 185.15
#